data_AF-J6F0U9-F1
#
_entry.id   AF-J6F0U9-F1
#
_cell.length_a   1.000
_cell.length_b   1.000
_cell.length_c   1.000
_cell.angle_alpha   90.00
_cell.angle_beta   90.00
_cell.angle_gamma   90.00
#
_symmetry.space_group_name_H-M   'P 1'
#
loop_
_entity.id
_entity.type
_entity.pdbx_description
1 polymer ?
#
loop_
_entity_poly.entity_id
_entity_poly.type
_entity_poly.pdbx_seq_one_letter_code
_entity_poly.pdbx_strand_id
1 'polypeptide(L)'
;MDFSVGNLSSPHTRHGILCWTAPGPTGRMSVSDLVLLKVLEHYNITHPLRSTIQLRTFRASFPPPPTPTQDTALGGGTFAAPQTSAGPTRVLTTITYSQHLPPVREVPMPLGARDDVTYLFLEDRGVTAAQPAGPGPGEVRDGVAPDPPAHPEKQERKHMMLAVRPATSVMPTLQQLLSPFVLGLSKSARVQASTTAQAAAPTPLSGTPFVLTSLAFPPAMGTTMPPVALSLHVLPGGTAQTIFLEAEWDAPLSGEGAVSGGRRESEAGRKDSAYPVRVDTGFLETDSVAVGVLKEFLDGCVPEAGERRYWIWEREDPEGWVGIEKNKRTAFLLARALRESGFI
;
A
#
# COMPACT_ATOMS: atom_id res chain seq x y z
N MET A 1 37.18 -28.87 -13.52
CA MET A 1 36.90 -27.50 -13.99
C MET A 1 35.63 -27.06 -13.30
N ASP A 2 35.76 -26.48 -12.12
CA ASP A 2 34.62 -25.91 -11.39
C ASP A 2 34.34 -24.52 -11.97
N PHE A 3 33.25 -24.40 -12.74
CA PHE A 3 32.73 -23.10 -13.10
C PHE A 3 32.08 -22.53 -11.84
N SER A 4 32.83 -21.70 -11.11
CA SER A 4 32.26 -20.82 -10.11
C SER A 4 31.28 -19.90 -10.85
N VAL A 5 29.99 -20.19 -10.69
CA VAL A 5 28.91 -19.32 -11.17
C VAL A 5 29.04 -18.06 -10.33
N GLY A 6 29.70 -17.03 -10.90
CA GLY A 6 29.80 -15.74 -10.25
C GLY A 6 28.41 -15.28 -9.85
N ASN A 7 28.26 -14.80 -8.61
CA ASN A 7 27.03 -14.18 -8.11
C ASN A 7 26.65 -13.04 -9.07
N LEU A 8 25.79 -13.35 -10.03
CA LEU A 8 25.07 -12.35 -10.80
C LEU A 8 24.22 -11.60 -9.77
N SER A 9 24.55 -10.35 -9.50
CA SER A 9 23.73 -9.51 -8.64
C SER A 9 22.30 -9.51 -9.17
N SER A 10 21.33 -9.70 -8.28
CA SER A 10 19.92 -9.72 -8.67
C SER A 10 19.54 -8.37 -9.30
N PRO A 11 18.78 -8.37 -10.40
CA PRO A 11 18.30 -7.13 -11.01
C PRO A 11 17.47 -6.32 -10.00
N HIS A 12 17.65 -4.99 -10.02
CA HIS A 12 16.86 -4.09 -9.19
C HIS A 12 15.51 -3.82 -9.84
N THR A 13 14.51 -4.62 -9.47
CA THR A 13 13.13 -4.37 -9.90
C THR A 13 12.58 -3.12 -9.20
N ARG A 14 12.11 -2.15 -9.99
CA ARG A 14 11.36 -0.98 -9.53
C ARG A 14 9.89 -1.17 -9.81
N HIS A 15 9.07 -0.66 -8.90
CA HIS A 15 7.61 -0.76 -9.01
C HIS A 15 6.98 0.59 -8.70
N GLY A 16 6.03 0.99 -9.53
CA GLY A 16 5.35 2.28 -9.39
C GLY A 16 3.90 2.20 -9.85
N ILE A 17 3.05 3.00 -9.22
CA ILE A 17 1.66 3.16 -9.59
C ILE A 17 1.39 4.64 -9.87
N LEU A 18 0.80 4.92 -11.03
CA LEU A 18 0.21 6.21 -11.39
C LEU A 18 -1.31 6.11 -11.27
N CYS A 19 -1.91 6.96 -10.45
CA CYS A 19 -3.34 7.28 -10.53
C CYS A 19 -3.49 8.48 -11.45
N TRP A 20 -4.24 8.31 -12.53
CA TRP A 20 -4.56 9.39 -13.46
C TRP A 20 -6.07 9.64 -13.45
N THR A 21 -6.46 10.89 -13.30
CA THR A 21 -7.86 11.32 -13.31
C THR A 21 -8.10 12.36 -14.40
N ALA A 22 -9.02 12.07 -15.31
CA ALA A 22 -9.39 12.97 -16.39
C ALA A 22 -9.99 14.28 -15.85
N PRO A 23 -9.69 15.43 -16.47
CA PRO A 23 -10.20 16.73 -16.01
C PRO A 23 -11.68 16.98 -16.33
N GLY A 24 -12.36 16.02 -16.98
CA GLY A 24 -13.75 16.14 -17.38
C GLY A 24 -14.26 14.92 -18.18
N PRO A 25 -15.51 14.96 -18.67
CA PRO A 25 -16.06 13.88 -19.47
C PRO A 25 -15.30 13.74 -20.80
N THR A 26 -14.77 12.56 -21.04
CA THR A 26 -13.98 12.22 -22.24
C THR A 26 -14.86 11.95 -23.46
N GLY A 27 -15.72 12.90 -23.85
CA GLY A 27 -16.56 12.77 -25.05
C GLY A 27 -17.28 11.41 -25.14
N ARG A 28 -17.12 10.70 -26.26
CA ARG A 28 -17.74 9.38 -26.49
C ARG A 28 -16.89 8.18 -26.03
N MET A 29 -15.63 8.38 -25.68
CA MET A 29 -14.71 7.30 -25.33
C MET A 29 -14.49 7.25 -23.82
N SER A 30 -14.46 6.06 -23.24
CA SER A 30 -14.08 5.95 -21.84
C SER A 30 -12.59 6.30 -21.68
N VAL A 31 -12.23 6.80 -20.50
CA VAL A 31 -10.82 7.04 -20.12
C VAL A 31 -9.99 5.78 -20.32
N SER A 32 -10.51 4.63 -19.91
CA SER A 32 -9.84 3.34 -20.05
C SER A 32 -9.56 3.00 -21.51
N ASP A 33 -10.47 3.30 -22.44
CA ASP A 33 -10.26 3.00 -23.86
C ASP A 33 -9.17 3.89 -24.46
N LEU A 34 -9.14 5.18 -24.09
CA LEU A 34 -8.12 6.12 -24.56
C LEU A 34 -6.72 5.69 -24.13
N VAL A 35 -6.57 5.32 -22.86
CA VAL A 35 -5.28 4.86 -22.31
C VAL A 35 -4.92 3.49 -22.86
N LEU A 36 -5.90 2.58 -22.96
CA LEU A 36 -5.69 1.26 -23.55
C LEU A 36 -5.16 1.36 -24.99
N LEU A 37 -5.74 2.21 -25.84
CA LEU A 37 -5.26 2.39 -27.22
C LEU A 37 -3.80 2.86 -27.27
N LYS A 38 -3.44 3.86 -26.45
CA LYS A 38 -2.05 4.34 -26.34
C LYS A 38 -1.10 3.23 -25.92
N VAL A 39 -1.48 2.45 -24.91
CA VAL A 39 -0.64 1.36 -24.40
C VAL A 39 -0.51 0.24 -25.43
N LEU A 40 -1.59 -0.14 -26.12
CA LEU A 40 -1.54 -1.16 -27.18
C LEU A 40 -0.62 -0.74 -28.33
N GLU A 41 -0.67 0.53 -28.73
CA GLU A 41 0.24 1.10 -29.71
C GLU A 41 1.69 1.06 -29.22
N HIS A 42 1.94 1.48 -27.97
CA HIS A 42 3.28 1.52 -27.39
C HIS A 42 3.91 0.12 -27.27
N TYR A 43 3.13 -0.89 -26.85
CA TYR A 43 3.61 -2.27 -26.71
C TYR A 43 3.56 -3.06 -28.01
N ASN A 44 2.95 -2.53 -29.06
CA ASN A 44 2.68 -3.23 -30.32
C ASN A 44 2.01 -4.60 -30.10
N ILE A 45 1.04 -4.66 -29.18
CA ILE A 45 0.24 -5.86 -28.91
C ILE A 45 -1.23 -5.60 -29.23
N THR A 46 -1.96 -6.65 -29.58
CA THR A 46 -3.39 -6.55 -29.91
C THR A 46 -4.31 -6.96 -28.75
N HIS A 47 -3.82 -7.82 -27.85
CA HIS A 47 -4.65 -8.42 -26.80
C HIS A 47 -3.90 -8.45 -25.46
N PRO A 48 -4.26 -7.58 -24.50
CA PRO A 48 -3.68 -7.63 -23.16
C PRO A 48 -4.25 -8.81 -22.36
N LEU A 49 -3.51 -9.24 -21.34
CA LEU A 49 -3.98 -10.29 -20.44
C LEU A 49 -4.97 -9.71 -19.45
N ARG A 50 -6.22 -10.17 -19.50
CA ARG A 50 -7.29 -9.69 -18.61
C ARG A 50 -7.38 -10.51 -17.33
N SER A 51 -7.50 -9.85 -16.19
CA SER A 51 -7.85 -10.44 -14.89
C SER A 51 -8.76 -9.50 -14.10
N THR A 52 -9.22 -9.94 -12.94
CA THR A 52 -10.01 -9.10 -12.03
C THR A 52 -9.42 -9.10 -10.63
N ILE A 53 -9.48 -7.96 -9.95
CA ILE A 53 -9.08 -7.84 -8.55
C ILE A 53 -10.33 -7.56 -7.73
N GLN A 54 -10.66 -8.45 -6.81
CA GLN A 54 -11.78 -8.28 -5.90
C GLN A 54 -11.29 -7.69 -4.59
N LEU A 55 -11.84 -6.54 -4.25
CA LEU A 55 -11.59 -5.81 -3.02
C LEU A 55 -12.84 -5.87 -2.14
N ARG A 56 -12.66 -6.26 -0.87
CA ARG A 56 -13.73 -6.20 0.13
C ARG A 56 -13.21 -5.52 1.39
N THR A 57 -13.93 -4.49 1.84
CA THR A 57 -13.56 -3.75 3.04
C THR A 57 -14.48 -4.11 4.19
N PHE A 58 -13.88 -4.46 5.32
CA PHE A 58 -14.50 -4.77 6.58
C PHE A 58 -14.20 -3.66 7.57
N ARG A 59 -15.17 -3.30 8.39
CA ARG A 59 -14.96 -2.36 9.50
C ARG A 59 -15.08 -3.13 10.80
N ALA A 60 -14.09 -2.96 11.67
CA ALA A 60 -14.15 -3.40 13.05
C ALA A 60 -14.24 -2.17 13.95
N SER A 61 -15.35 -2.06 14.67
CA SER A 61 -15.54 -1.10 15.75
C SER A 61 -15.23 -1.77 17.08
N PHE A 62 -14.32 -1.20 17.85
CA PHE A 62 -14.02 -1.67 19.20
C PHE A 62 -14.80 -0.83 20.21
N PRO A 63 -15.30 -1.44 21.31
CA PRO A 63 -15.88 -0.66 22.40
C PRO A 63 -14.83 0.32 22.94
N PRO A 64 -15.24 1.53 23.38
CA PRO A 64 -14.31 2.48 23.98
C PRO A 64 -13.67 1.86 25.23
N PRO A 65 -12.39 2.16 25.52
CA PRO A 65 -11.77 1.72 26.77
C PRO A 65 -12.58 2.30 27.94
N PRO A 66 -12.75 1.56 29.06
CA PRO A 66 -13.40 2.11 30.24
C PRO A 66 -12.63 3.35 30.68
N THR A 67 -13.30 4.48 30.71
CA THR A 67 -12.76 5.71 31.30
C THR A 67 -12.40 5.37 32.73
N PRO A 68 -11.15 5.59 33.20
CA PRO A 68 -10.82 5.37 34.59
C PRO A 68 -11.75 6.29 35.40
N THR A 69 -12.68 5.68 36.13
CA THR A 69 -13.52 6.38 37.09
C THR A 69 -12.55 7.09 38.04
N GLN A 70 -12.46 8.41 37.93
CA GLN A 70 -11.80 9.22 38.94
C GLN A 70 -12.67 9.11 40.19
N ASP A 71 -12.42 8.09 40.99
CA ASP A 71 -12.88 8.01 42.36
C ASP A 71 -12.15 9.10 43.15
N THR A 72 -12.62 10.34 43.11
CA THR A 72 -12.39 11.29 44.20
C THR A 72 -13.38 12.46 44.22
N ALA A 73 -14.13 12.49 45.33
CA ALA A 73 -14.68 13.66 46.03
C ALA A 73 -15.95 14.37 45.49
N LEU A 74 -17.08 13.92 46.03
CA LEU A 74 -18.09 14.71 46.76
C LEU A 74 -18.43 16.12 46.21
N GLY A 75 -19.64 16.23 45.63
CA GLY A 75 -20.52 17.38 45.88
C GLY A 75 -20.47 18.53 44.86
N GLY A 76 -20.90 18.27 43.63
CA GLY A 76 -21.19 19.34 42.67
C GLY A 76 -21.92 18.81 41.45
N GLY A 77 -23.25 18.91 41.43
CA GLY A 77 -24.09 18.43 40.35
C GLY A 77 -23.92 19.28 39.08
N THR A 78 -23.01 18.89 38.20
CA THR A 78 -22.98 19.34 36.81
C THR A 78 -23.33 18.17 35.90
N PHE A 79 -24.42 18.32 35.15
CA PHE A 79 -24.87 17.38 34.13
C PHE A 79 -23.76 17.17 33.08
N ALA A 80 -22.98 16.10 33.22
CA ALA A 80 -22.00 15.72 32.23
C ALA A 80 -22.74 15.32 30.94
N ALA A 81 -22.51 16.08 29.87
CA ALA A 81 -23.01 15.76 28.55
C ALA A 81 -22.51 14.35 28.14
N PRO A 82 -23.33 13.54 27.43
CA PRO A 82 -22.92 12.22 26.98
C PRO A 82 -21.76 12.35 25.99
N GLN A 83 -20.54 12.14 26.46
CA GLN A 83 -19.39 11.98 25.59
C GLN A 83 -19.50 10.62 24.90
N THR A 84 -20.10 10.61 23.71
CA THR A 84 -20.04 9.48 22.78
C THR A 84 -18.66 9.48 22.10
N SER A 85 -17.60 9.16 22.83
CA SER A 85 -16.31 8.87 22.22
C SER A 85 -16.42 7.53 21.51
N ALA A 86 -16.70 7.55 20.21
CA ALA A 86 -16.63 6.35 19.38
C ALA A 86 -15.23 5.73 19.55
N GLY A 87 -15.18 4.45 19.94
CA GLY A 87 -13.91 3.74 20.10
C GLY A 87 -13.11 3.69 18.79
N PRO A 88 -11.82 3.29 18.83
CA PRO A 88 -11.00 3.17 17.64
C PRO A 88 -11.71 2.28 16.62
N THR A 89 -11.78 2.75 15.37
CA THR A 89 -12.31 1.96 14.27
C THR A 89 -11.19 1.56 13.34
N ARG A 90 -11.00 0.25 13.15
CA ARG A 90 -10.02 -0.29 12.20
C ARG A 90 -10.72 -0.70 10.93
N VAL A 91 -10.06 -0.43 9.81
CA VAL A 91 -10.56 -0.77 8.48
C VAL A 91 -9.62 -1.80 7.88
N LEU A 92 -10.20 -2.88 7.39
CA LEU A 92 -9.47 -4.03 6.85
C LEU A 92 -9.97 -4.33 5.45
N THR A 93 -9.08 -4.26 4.46
CA THR A 93 -9.42 -4.57 3.07
C THR A 93 -8.76 -5.88 2.65
N THR A 94 -9.56 -6.84 2.22
CA THR A 94 -9.08 -8.06 1.56
C THR A 94 -8.89 -7.78 0.06
N ILE A 95 -7.78 -8.25 -0.49
CA ILE A 95 -7.43 -8.13 -1.91
C ILE A 95 -7.24 -9.53 -2.46
N THR A 96 -8.11 -9.93 -3.38
CA THR A 96 -8.10 -11.24 -4.00
C THR A 96 -7.95 -11.07 -5.51
N TYR A 97 -6.91 -11.68 -6.08
CA TYR A 97 -6.69 -11.68 -7.53
C TYR A 97 -7.38 -12.90 -8.13
N SER A 98 -8.18 -12.72 -9.18
CA SER A 98 -8.67 -13.83 -9.97
C SER A 98 -7.63 -14.28 -10.98
N GLN A 99 -7.70 -15.56 -11.37
CA GLN A 99 -6.88 -16.07 -12.46
C GLN A 99 -7.27 -15.40 -13.77
N HIS A 100 -6.29 -15.21 -14.65
CA HIS A 100 -6.54 -14.75 -16.01
C HIS A 100 -7.53 -15.72 -16.68
N LEU A 101 -8.61 -15.17 -17.21
CA LEU A 101 -9.46 -15.95 -18.10
C LEU A 101 -8.62 -16.22 -19.35
N PRO A 102 -8.33 -17.49 -19.69
CA PRO A 102 -7.56 -17.76 -20.88
C PRO A 102 -8.27 -17.09 -22.06
N PRO A 103 -7.56 -16.33 -22.92
CA PRO A 103 -8.11 -16.01 -24.22
C PRO A 103 -8.49 -17.35 -24.87
N VAL A 104 -9.56 -17.37 -25.65
CA VAL A 104 -10.17 -18.59 -26.24
C VAL A 104 -9.20 -19.38 -27.17
N ARG A 105 -7.90 -19.06 -27.19
CA ARG A 105 -6.86 -19.73 -27.97
C ARG A 105 -5.69 -20.14 -27.08
N GLU A 106 -5.18 -21.34 -27.38
CA GLU A 106 -4.16 -22.13 -26.70
C GLU A 106 -2.77 -21.44 -26.67
N VAL A 107 -2.65 -20.28 -26.03
CA VAL A 107 -1.34 -19.75 -25.66
C VAL A 107 -0.91 -20.50 -24.39
N PRO A 108 0.21 -21.23 -24.38
CA PRO A 108 0.74 -21.85 -23.18
C PRO A 108 0.96 -20.75 -22.14
N MET A 109 0.09 -20.67 -21.14
CA MET A 109 0.27 -19.72 -20.05
C MET A 109 1.52 -20.12 -19.26
N PRO A 110 2.41 -19.17 -18.92
CA PRO A 110 3.49 -19.45 -18.00
C PRO A 110 2.87 -19.99 -16.70
N LEU A 111 3.29 -21.20 -16.32
CA LEU A 111 2.87 -21.98 -15.14
C LEU A 111 3.30 -21.34 -13.80
N GLY A 112 3.36 -20.01 -13.73
CA GLY A 112 3.39 -19.28 -12.47
C GLY A 112 1.96 -19.15 -11.95
N ALA A 113 1.39 -20.23 -11.43
CA ALA A 113 0.09 -20.21 -10.77
C ALA A 113 0.09 -19.08 -9.73
N ARG A 114 -0.62 -17.98 -9.99
CA ARG A 114 -0.77 -16.92 -9.00
C ARG A 114 -1.32 -17.56 -7.73
N ASP A 115 -0.57 -17.40 -6.65
CA ASP A 115 -0.79 -18.10 -5.40
C ASP A 115 -2.23 -17.93 -4.91
N ASP A 116 -2.80 -18.99 -4.33
CA ASP A 116 -4.07 -18.96 -3.58
C ASP A 116 -3.91 -18.14 -2.28
N VAL A 117 -3.59 -16.86 -2.45
CA VAL A 117 -3.21 -15.91 -1.41
C VAL A 117 -4.15 -14.72 -1.49
N THR A 118 -4.71 -14.37 -0.35
CA THR A 118 -5.41 -13.10 -0.18
C THR A 118 -4.57 -12.17 0.67
N TYR A 119 -4.49 -10.92 0.25
CA TYR A 119 -3.73 -9.89 0.95
C TYR A 119 -4.68 -9.09 1.83
N LEU A 120 -4.31 -8.91 3.10
CA LEU A 120 -5.05 -8.17 4.10
C LEU A 120 -4.36 -6.84 4.37
N PHE A 121 -4.96 -5.77 3.88
CA PHE A 121 -4.52 -4.40 4.12
C PHE A 121 -5.22 -3.85 5.37
N LEU A 122 -4.46 -3.66 6.44
CA LEU A 122 -4.91 -3.14 7.72
C LEU A 122 -4.56 -1.65 7.81
N GLU A 123 -5.56 -0.82 8.02
CA GLU A 123 -5.39 0.59 8.36
C GLU A 123 -5.62 0.78 9.86
N ASP A 124 -4.58 1.20 10.58
CA ASP A 124 -4.74 1.64 11.96
C ASP A 124 -5.09 3.13 11.93
N ARG A 125 -6.39 3.43 11.94
CA ARG A 125 -6.87 4.77 12.28
C ARG A 125 -6.77 4.87 13.80
N GLY A 126 -5.54 5.09 14.26
CA GLY A 126 -5.25 5.26 15.67
C GLY A 126 -6.26 6.21 16.31
N VAL A 127 -6.58 5.95 17.58
CA VAL A 127 -7.20 6.98 18.42
C VAL A 127 -6.27 8.17 18.31
N THR A 128 -6.73 9.29 17.75
CA THR A 128 -5.96 10.53 17.74
C THR A 128 -5.61 10.77 19.20
N ALA A 129 -4.37 10.47 19.60
CA ALA A 129 -3.96 10.58 20.98
C ALA A 129 -4.29 12.01 21.36
N ALA A 130 -5.27 12.18 22.24
CA ALA A 130 -5.79 13.49 22.60
C ALA A 130 -4.56 14.36 22.87
N GLN A 131 -4.34 15.34 21.98
CA GLN A 131 -3.17 16.20 22.06
C GLN A 131 -3.14 16.72 23.50
N PRO A 132 -2.09 16.43 24.29
CA PRO A 132 -2.08 16.82 25.68
C PRO A 132 -2.32 18.33 25.68
N ALA A 133 -3.42 18.74 26.32
CA ALA A 133 -3.83 20.13 26.35
C ALA A 133 -2.61 20.95 26.78
N GLY A 134 -2.12 21.79 25.85
CA GLY A 134 -0.93 22.58 26.10
C GLY A 134 -1.11 23.38 27.39
N PRO A 135 -0.05 23.53 28.20
CA PRO A 135 -0.12 24.39 29.36
C PRO A 135 -0.58 25.77 28.91
N GLY A 136 -1.62 26.29 29.57
CA GLY A 136 -2.24 27.56 29.22
C GLY A 136 -1.24 28.72 29.19
N PRO A 137 -1.60 29.83 28.52
CA PRO A 137 -0.74 31.00 28.39
C PRO A 137 -0.61 31.68 29.75
N GLY A 138 0.49 31.44 30.47
CA GLY A 138 0.75 32.18 31.70
C GLY A 138 1.86 31.65 32.59
N GLU A 139 3.12 31.70 32.15
CA GLU A 139 4.23 32.07 33.04
C GLU A 139 5.50 32.35 32.21
N VAL A 140 5.86 33.62 32.10
CA VAL A 140 7.17 34.05 31.59
C VAL A 140 8.17 33.84 32.72
N ARG A 141 9.02 32.81 32.62
CA ARG A 141 10.22 32.67 33.46
C ARG A 141 11.45 32.63 32.58
N ASP A 142 12.27 33.66 32.76
CA ASP A 142 13.58 33.83 32.14
C ASP A 142 14.57 32.74 32.58
N GLY A 143 15.26 32.16 31.60
CA GLY A 143 16.70 31.91 31.71
C GLY A 143 17.17 30.55 32.20
N VAL A 144 16.97 29.48 31.43
CA VAL A 144 17.96 28.40 31.18
C VAL A 144 17.64 27.82 29.80
N ALA A 145 18.61 27.77 28.89
CA ALA A 145 18.44 27.18 27.56
C ALA A 145 18.21 25.66 27.69
N PRO A 146 17.03 25.13 27.32
CA PRO A 146 16.80 23.69 27.34
C PRO A 146 17.42 23.06 26.08
N ASP A 147 18.11 21.94 26.28
CA ASP A 147 18.60 21.07 25.19
C ASP A 147 17.49 20.82 24.16
N PRO A 148 17.81 20.78 22.85
CA PRO A 148 16.82 20.47 21.82
C PRO A 148 16.22 19.09 22.11
N PRO A 149 14.88 18.97 22.25
CA PRO A 149 14.26 17.69 22.54
C PRO A 149 14.59 16.70 21.43
N ALA A 150 15.28 15.61 21.81
CA ALA A 150 15.63 14.51 20.94
C ALA A 150 14.37 14.00 20.22
N HIS A 151 14.42 14.02 18.88
CA HIS A 151 13.37 13.69 17.92
C HIS A 151 12.39 12.59 18.39
N PRO A 152 11.12 12.92 18.68
CA PRO A 152 10.07 11.92 18.82
C PRO A 152 9.41 11.71 17.46
N GLU A 153 10.05 11.00 16.53
CA GLU A 153 9.39 10.65 15.26
C GLU A 153 9.60 9.20 14.84
N LYS A 154 9.21 8.28 15.73
CA LYS A 154 8.67 7.00 15.26
C LYS A 154 7.26 7.28 14.74
N GLN A 155 7.15 7.77 13.50
CA GLN A 155 5.86 7.84 12.83
C GLN A 155 5.22 6.43 12.87
N GLU A 156 4.12 6.32 13.59
CA GLU A 156 3.42 5.06 13.80
C GLU A 156 2.94 4.50 12.47
N ARG A 157 3.06 3.18 12.34
CA ARG A 157 2.76 2.44 11.10
C ARG A 157 1.27 2.52 10.79
N LYS A 158 0.88 3.52 10.00
CA LYS A 158 -0.52 3.73 9.59
C LYS A 158 -1.12 2.56 8.81
N HIS A 159 -0.29 1.82 8.07
CA HIS A 159 -0.72 0.73 7.20
C HIS A 159 0.12 -0.53 7.38
N MET A 160 -0.52 -1.70 7.37
CA MET A 160 0.12 -3.01 7.46
C MET A 160 -0.49 -3.97 6.43
N MET A 161 0.35 -4.82 5.81
CA MET A 161 -0.10 -5.87 4.88
C MET A 161 0.25 -7.26 5.40
N LEU A 162 -0.74 -8.15 5.41
CA LEU A 162 -0.56 -9.58 5.70
C LEU A 162 -0.93 -10.40 4.45
N ALA A 163 -0.19 -11.47 4.17
CA ALA A 163 -0.55 -12.43 3.14
C ALA A 163 -1.13 -13.67 3.83
N VAL A 164 -2.29 -14.14 3.40
CA VAL A 164 -2.99 -15.29 3.99
C VAL A 164 -3.15 -16.39 2.95
N ARG A 165 -2.65 -17.58 3.27
CA ARG A 165 -2.73 -18.79 2.45
C ARG A 165 -3.27 -19.96 3.30
N PRO A 166 -4.20 -20.78 2.78
CA PRO A 166 -4.95 -20.62 1.52
C PRO A 166 -5.96 -19.45 1.59
N ALA A 167 -6.41 -18.93 0.44
CA ALA A 167 -7.41 -17.86 0.42
C ALA A 167 -8.73 -18.29 1.06
N THR A 168 -9.02 -19.59 1.10
CA THR A 168 -10.16 -20.18 1.82
C THR A 168 -10.11 -19.94 3.33
N SER A 169 -8.91 -19.71 3.89
CA SER A 169 -8.72 -19.44 5.34
C SER A 169 -8.89 -17.97 5.71
N VAL A 170 -9.20 -17.09 4.76
CA VAL A 170 -9.33 -15.65 5.02
C VAL A 170 -10.37 -15.36 6.08
N MET A 171 -11.55 -15.98 6.06
CA MET A 171 -12.59 -15.70 7.06
C MET A 171 -12.18 -16.10 8.49
N PRO A 172 -11.67 -17.32 8.74
CA PRO A 172 -11.09 -17.67 10.03
C PRO A 172 -9.96 -16.72 10.46
N THR A 173 -9.03 -16.37 9.56
CA THR A 173 -7.93 -15.45 9.87
C THR A 173 -8.42 -14.03 10.14
N LEU A 174 -9.44 -13.55 9.41
CA LEU A 174 -10.10 -12.27 9.67
C LEU A 174 -10.75 -12.27 11.05
N GLN A 175 -11.45 -13.33 11.43
CA GLN A 175 -12.03 -13.46 12.77
C GLN A 175 -10.95 -13.45 13.87
N GLN A 176 -9.81 -14.11 13.64
CA GLN A 176 -8.69 -14.11 14.58
C GLN A 176 -7.98 -12.75 14.65
N LEU A 177 -7.76 -12.08 13.52
CA LEU A 177 -7.08 -10.79 13.46
C LEU A 177 -7.94 -9.66 14.02
N LEU A 178 -9.26 -9.74 13.83
CA LEU A 178 -10.21 -8.80 14.42
C LEU A 178 -10.57 -9.17 15.85
N SER A 179 -10.07 -10.31 16.34
CA SER A 179 -10.19 -10.67 17.74
C SER A 179 -9.47 -9.64 18.61
N PRO A 180 -10.10 -9.17 19.69
CA PRO A 180 -9.49 -8.21 20.62
C PRO A 180 -8.13 -8.68 21.20
N PHE A 181 -7.85 -9.98 21.22
CA PHE A 181 -6.66 -10.55 21.84
C PHE A 181 -5.36 -10.40 21.02
N VAL A 182 -5.44 -10.38 19.69
CA VAL A 182 -4.27 -10.35 18.79
C VAL A 182 -3.79 -8.93 18.53
N LEU A 183 -4.65 -7.94 18.75
CA LEU A 183 -4.47 -6.56 18.30
C LEU A 183 -3.72 -5.64 19.27
N GLY A 184 -3.03 -6.20 20.26
CA GLY A 184 -2.24 -5.41 21.21
C GLY A 184 -3.09 -4.61 22.21
N LEU A 185 -4.35 -4.98 22.42
CA LEU A 185 -5.16 -4.42 23.50
C LEU A 185 -4.44 -4.61 24.85
N SER A 186 -4.53 -3.59 25.70
CA SER A 186 -3.95 -3.59 27.05
C SER A 186 -4.38 -4.84 27.83
N LYS A 187 -3.60 -5.26 28.84
CA LYS A 187 -3.97 -6.42 29.69
C LYS A 187 -5.40 -6.26 30.26
N SER A 188 -5.82 -5.04 30.59
CA SER A 188 -7.17 -4.75 31.07
C SER A 188 -8.26 -4.94 30.00
N ALA A 189 -8.02 -4.47 28.78
CA ALA A 189 -8.95 -4.66 27.67
C ALA A 189 -9.07 -6.15 27.26
N ARG A 190 -8.01 -6.96 27.40
CA ARG A 190 -8.09 -8.43 27.20
C ARG A 190 -8.98 -9.12 28.24
N VAL A 191 -8.89 -8.73 29.51
CA VAL A 191 -9.69 -9.32 30.59
C VAL A 191 -11.18 -8.94 30.43
N GLN A 192 -11.49 -7.73 29.96
CA GLN A 192 -12.86 -7.33 29.64
C GLN A 192 -13.41 -8.01 28.38
N ALA A 193 -12.61 -8.13 27.31
CA ALA A 193 -13.02 -8.85 26.12
C ALA A 193 -13.28 -10.34 26.40
N SER A 194 -12.49 -10.96 27.29
CA SER A 194 -12.69 -12.33 27.76
C SER A 194 -13.97 -12.55 28.54
N THR A 195 -14.49 -11.51 29.20
CA THR A 195 -15.70 -11.60 30.03
C THR A 195 -16.97 -11.20 29.30
N THR A 196 -16.87 -10.50 28.16
CA THR A 196 -18.03 -10.06 27.36
C THR A 196 -18.29 -10.89 26.10
N ALA A 197 -17.37 -11.74 25.66
CA ALA A 197 -17.51 -12.83 24.67
C ALA A 197 -18.32 -12.59 23.36
N GLN A 198 -18.79 -11.38 23.09
CA GLN A 198 -19.21 -10.94 21.78
C GLN A 198 -17.96 -10.41 21.10
N ALA A 199 -17.19 -11.34 20.50
CA ALA A 199 -16.15 -10.96 19.56
C ALA A 199 -16.76 -9.97 18.57
N ALA A 200 -16.09 -8.83 18.35
CA ALA A 200 -16.52 -7.86 17.35
C ALA A 200 -16.60 -8.59 16.00
N ALA A 201 -17.82 -8.96 15.59
CA ALA A 201 -18.00 -9.69 14.36
C ALA A 201 -17.61 -8.75 13.21
N PRO A 202 -16.70 -9.15 12.29
CA PRO A 202 -16.43 -8.37 11.10
C PRO A 202 -17.74 -8.10 10.39
N THR A 203 -18.19 -6.84 10.43
CA THR A 203 -19.37 -6.44 9.69
C THR A 203 -18.84 -5.96 8.34
N PRO A 204 -19.16 -6.64 7.22
CA PRO A 204 -18.83 -6.10 5.92
C PRO A 204 -19.47 -4.71 5.83
N LEU A 205 -18.69 -3.72 5.38
CA LEU A 205 -19.29 -2.42 5.09
C LEU A 205 -20.37 -2.63 4.04
N SER A 206 -21.55 -2.07 4.26
CA SER A 206 -22.68 -2.17 3.35
C SER A 206 -22.26 -1.71 1.95
N GLY A 207 -22.11 -2.65 1.02
CA GLY A 207 -21.61 -2.36 -0.32
C GLY A 207 -21.32 -3.65 -1.10
N THR A 208 -21.51 -3.61 -2.40
CA THR A 208 -21.07 -4.68 -3.30
C THR A 208 -19.54 -4.76 -3.30
N PRO A 209 -18.95 -5.96 -3.43
CA PRO A 209 -17.50 -6.09 -3.57
C PRO A 209 -17.01 -5.19 -4.71
N PHE A 210 -15.92 -4.47 -4.46
CA PHE A 210 -15.34 -3.57 -5.45
C PHE A 210 -14.45 -4.41 -6.38
N VAL A 211 -14.85 -4.53 -7.65
CA VAL A 211 -14.16 -5.38 -8.62
C VAL A 211 -13.46 -4.52 -9.64
N LEU A 212 -12.13 -4.54 -9.63
CA LEU A 212 -11.29 -3.92 -10.65
C LEU A 212 -11.11 -4.86 -11.83
N THR A 213 -11.15 -4.32 -13.04
CA THR A 213 -10.62 -5.03 -14.22
C THR A 213 -9.15 -4.67 -14.37
N SER A 214 -8.27 -5.65 -14.41
CA SER A 214 -6.83 -5.48 -14.63
C SER A 214 -6.48 -5.97 -16.03
N LEU A 215 -5.74 -5.17 -16.79
CA LEU A 215 -5.20 -5.52 -18.11
C LEU A 215 -3.67 -5.48 -18.02
N ALA A 216 -3.01 -6.63 -18.17
CA ALA A 216 -1.57 -6.73 -18.08
C ALA A 216 -0.92 -6.78 -19.47
N PHE A 217 0.18 -6.06 -19.61
CA PHE A 217 1.00 -5.86 -20.79
C PHE A 217 2.41 -6.36 -20.44
N PRO A 218 2.77 -7.59 -20.86
CA PRO A 218 4.11 -8.12 -20.58
C PRO A 218 5.17 -7.26 -21.30
N PRO A 219 6.42 -7.26 -20.81
CA PRO A 219 7.50 -6.53 -21.47
C PRO A 219 7.60 -6.93 -22.94
N ALA A 220 7.56 -5.95 -23.85
CA ALA A 220 7.69 -6.24 -25.27
C ALA A 220 9.12 -6.74 -25.54
N MET A 221 9.24 -7.97 -26.02
CA MET A 221 10.55 -8.53 -26.35
C MET A 221 11.12 -7.81 -27.59
N GLY A 222 12.05 -6.88 -27.37
CA GLY A 222 12.90 -6.31 -28.41
C GLY A 222 12.62 -4.87 -28.86
N THR A 223 11.61 -4.17 -28.31
CA THR A 223 11.23 -2.83 -28.79
C THR A 223 11.19 -1.74 -27.73
N THR A 224 10.87 -2.06 -26.48
CA THR A 224 10.80 -1.07 -25.39
C THR A 224 12.06 -1.17 -24.52
N MET A 225 12.97 -0.22 -24.69
CA MET A 225 13.98 0.10 -23.68
C MET A 225 13.43 1.29 -22.89
N PRO A 226 13.11 1.15 -21.59
CA PRO A 226 13.30 -0.04 -20.75
C PRO A 226 12.24 -1.15 -20.89
N PRO A 227 12.56 -2.42 -20.55
CA PRO A 227 11.59 -3.51 -20.49
C PRO A 227 10.67 -3.33 -19.28
N VAL A 228 9.53 -2.66 -19.49
CA VAL A 228 8.53 -2.41 -18.45
C VAL A 228 7.37 -3.39 -18.62
N ALA A 229 6.98 -4.08 -17.55
CA ALA A 229 5.69 -4.73 -17.46
C ALA A 229 4.66 -3.71 -16.96
N LEU A 230 3.56 -3.54 -17.67
CA LEU A 230 2.52 -2.57 -17.30
C LEU A 230 1.22 -3.29 -16.99
N SER A 231 0.46 -2.80 -16.01
CA SER A 231 -0.89 -3.25 -15.70
C SER A 231 -1.82 -2.04 -15.59
N LEU A 232 -2.89 -2.02 -16.37
CA LEU A 232 -3.95 -1.02 -16.31
C LEU A 232 -5.11 -1.55 -15.47
N HIS A 233 -5.37 -0.90 -14.34
CA HIS A 233 -6.51 -1.19 -13.46
C HIS A 233 -7.63 -0.19 -13.71
N VAL A 234 -8.77 -0.72 -14.15
CA VAL A 234 -9.99 0.03 -14.45
C VAL A 234 -10.99 -0.17 -13.32
N LEU A 235 -11.47 0.93 -12.76
CA LEU A 235 -12.48 0.94 -11.70
C LEU A 235 -13.83 0.46 -12.22
N PRO A 236 -14.67 -0.17 -11.39
CA PRO A 236 -16.03 -0.53 -11.77
C PRO A 236 -16.87 0.72 -12.06
N GLY A 237 -17.71 0.63 -13.09
CA GLY A 237 -18.52 1.75 -13.59
C GLY A 237 -17.88 2.38 -14.83
N GLY A 238 -18.52 2.22 -15.99
CA GLY A 238 -17.97 2.64 -17.29
C GLY A 238 -17.72 4.14 -17.47
N THR A 239 -18.04 4.97 -16.47
CA THR A 239 -17.81 6.42 -16.44
C THR A 239 -16.67 6.81 -15.50
N ALA A 240 -15.90 5.85 -14.99
CA ALA A 240 -14.77 6.16 -14.13
C ALA A 240 -13.78 7.05 -14.89
N GLN A 241 -13.63 8.29 -14.40
CA GLN A 241 -12.64 9.24 -14.92
C GLN A 241 -11.22 8.92 -14.42
N THR A 242 -11.12 7.98 -13.48
CA THR A 242 -9.88 7.59 -12.82
C THR A 242 -9.47 6.19 -13.21
N ILE A 243 -8.20 6.02 -13.52
CA ILE A 243 -7.54 4.73 -13.74
C ILE A 243 -6.27 4.64 -12.93
N PHE A 244 -5.75 3.42 -12.76
CA PHE A 244 -4.44 3.19 -12.18
C PHE A 244 -3.56 2.45 -13.19
N LEU A 245 -2.37 2.97 -13.45
CA LEU A 245 -1.33 2.31 -14.22
C LEU A 245 -0.25 1.84 -13.24
N GLU A 246 -0.03 0.54 -13.20
CA GLU A 246 1.01 -0.10 -12.40
C GLU A 246 2.13 -0.53 -13.35
N ALA A 247 3.32 0.02 -13.16
CA ALA A 247 4.49 -0.32 -13.95
C ALA A 247 5.55 -1.01 -13.07
N GLU A 248 6.09 -2.09 -13.59
CA GLU A 248 7.21 -2.81 -13.04
C GLU A 248 8.35 -2.77 -14.05
N TRP A 249 9.51 -2.32 -13.62
CA TRP A 249 10.69 -2.23 -14.47
C TRP A 249 11.87 -2.92 -13.83
N ASP A 250 12.42 -3.91 -14.54
CA ASP A 250 13.70 -4.51 -14.20
C ASP A 250 14.83 -3.62 -14.73
N ALA A 251 15.34 -2.75 -13.86
CA ALA A 251 16.44 -1.87 -14.22
C ALA A 251 17.67 -2.72 -14.57
N PRO A 252 18.28 -2.54 -15.76
CA PRO A 252 19.57 -3.15 -16.02
C PRO A 252 20.53 -2.62 -14.96
N LEU A 253 21.30 -3.51 -14.34
CA LEU A 253 22.39 -3.12 -13.47
C LEU A 253 23.26 -2.18 -14.29
N SER A 254 23.24 -0.88 -13.95
CA SER A 254 24.11 0.10 -14.58
C SER A 254 25.53 -0.41 -14.31
N GLY A 255 26.14 -1.02 -15.32
CA GLY A 255 27.40 -1.71 -15.18
C GLY A 255 28.36 -0.79 -14.46
N GLU A 256 28.82 -1.25 -13.30
CA GLU A 256 29.83 -0.60 -12.46
C GLU A 256 31.19 -0.70 -13.19
N GLY A 257 31.25 -0.10 -14.37
CA GLY A 257 32.43 0.05 -15.19
C GLY A 257 33.05 1.40 -14.89
N ALA A 258 34.09 1.39 -14.05
CA ALA A 258 35.15 2.39 -13.96
C ALA A 258 34.89 3.66 -13.14
N VAL A 259 34.72 3.52 -11.81
CA VAL A 259 35.45 4.41 -10.88
C VAL A 259 36.12 3.57 -9.80
N SER A 260 37.35 3.16 -10.08
CA SER A 260 38.29 2.64 -9.08
C SER A 260 38.62 3.75 -8.09
N GLY A 261 37.87 3.82 -7.00
CA GLY A 261 38.09 4.75 -5.89
C GLY A 261 38.06 3.98 -4.58
N GLY A 262 39.18 3.37 -4.20
CA GLY A 262 39.27 2.57 -2.98
C GLY A 262 38.98 3.38 -1.72
N ARG A 263 38.04 2.92 -0.88
CA ARG A 263 38.00 3.33 0.52
C ARG A 263 37.23 2.38 1.44
N ARG A 264 38.03 1.76 2.32
CA ARG A 264 37.81 1.27 3.70
C ARG A 264 36.40 0.79 4.11
N GLU A 265 36.36 -0.51 4.38
CA GLU A 265 35.52 -1.16 5.38
C GLU A 265 35.45 -0.37 6.70
N SER A 266 34.22 -0.17 7.17
CA SER A 266 33.93 -0.12 8.60
C SER A 266 32.56 -0.74 8.88
N GLU A 267 32.60 -1.62 9.87
CA GLU A 267 31.63 -2.55 10.43
C GLU A 267 30.24 -2.04 10.85
N ALA A 268 29.30 -3.01 10.74
CA ALA A 268 28.31 -3.46 11.73
C ALA A 268 27.11 -2.57 12.14
N GLY A 269 25.92 -3.12 11.85
CA GLY A 269 24.98 -3.45 12.93
C GLY A 269 23.69 -2.64 13.00
N ARG A 270 22.67 -3.03 12.22
CA ARG A 270 21.26 -2.99 12.66
C ARG A 270 20.35 -3.76 11.69
N LYS A 271 19.96 -4.98 12.07
CA LYS A 271 18.79 -5.66 11.50
C LYS A 271 17.55 -5.16 12.24
N ASP A 272 16.42 -5.13 11.53
CA ASP A 272 15.05 -4.85 12.00
C ASP A 272 14.56 -3.40 11.87
N SER A 273 14.30 -2.97 10.63
CA SER A 273 13.10 -2.18 10.32
C SER A 273 12.86 -2.20 8.80
N ALA A 274 11.79 -2.87 8.37
CA ALA A 274 11.47 -3.08 6.97
C ALA A 274 10.20 -2.34 6.53
N TYR A 275 10.23 -1.01 6.40
CA TYR A 275 9.00 -0.26 6.04
C TYR A 275 9.27 1.00 5.20
N PRO A 276 8.38 1.32 4.24
CA PRO A 276 8.50 2.47 3.34
C PRO A 276 8.26 3.80 4.06
N VAL A 277 9.16 4.76 3.86
CA VAL A 277 9.09 6.12 4.40
C VAL A 277 8.10 6.93 3.55
N ARG A 278 7.29 7.77 4.21
CA ARG A 278 6.50 8.80 3.52
C ARG A 278 7.45 9.94 3.15
N VAL A 279 7.68 10.11 1.86
CA VAL A 279 8.28 11.32 1.32
C VAL A 279 7.13 12.30 1.10
N ASP A 280 6.96 13.26 2.01
CA ASP A 280 6.29 14.50 1.64
C ASP A 280 7.11 15.13 0.52
N THR A 281 6.44 15.57 -0.55
CA THR A 281 7.01 16.07 -1.81
C THR A 281 7.72 17.42 -1.66
N GLY A 282 8.64 17.51 -0.70
CA GLY A 282 9.58 18.59 -0.46
C GLY A 282 11.02 18.10 -0.66
N PHE A 283 11.44 18.02 -1.92
CA PHE A 283 12.77 18.42 -2.37
C PHE A 283 13.99 17.96 -1.54
N LEU A 284 14.48 16.73 -1.77
CA LEU A 284 15.92 16.39 -1.76
C LEU A 284 16.20 15.26 -2.79
N GLU A 285 16.19 15.69 -4.06
CA GLU A 285 17.15 15.46 -5.15
C GLU A 285 18.17 14.28 -5.09
N THR A 286 17.72 13.09 -4.74
CA THR A 286 18.24 11.86 -5.36
C THR A 286 17.06 10.97 -5.74
N ASP A 287 16.15 11.52 -6.56
CA ASP A 287 15.26 10.69 -7.39
C ASP A 287 16.22 9.82 -8.21
N SER A 288 16.36 8.55 -7.81
CA SER A 288 17.09 7.54 -8.58
C SER A 288 16.69 7.71 -10.05
N VAL A 289 17.64 7.77 -10.98
CA VAL A 289 17.37 7.84 -12.43
C VAL A 289 16.28 6.84 -12.83
N ALA A 290 16.21 5.71 -12.12
CA ALA A 290 15.19 4.70 -12.34
C ALA A 290 13.75 5.18 -12.05
N VAL A 291 13.56 5.99 -11.01
CA VAL A 291 12.26 6.62 -10.67
C VAL A 291 11.84 7.60 -11.74
N GLY A 292 12.78 8.42 -12.25
CA GLY A 292 12.52 9.37 -13.33
C GLY A 292 12.05 8.68 -14.61
N VAL A 293 12.77 7.65 -15.04
CA VAL A 293 12.42 6.85 -16.22
C VAL A 293 11.05 6.16 -16.06
N LEU A 294 10.74 5.63 -14.88
CA LEU A 294 9.45 5.00 -14.63
C LEU A 294 8.29 6.01 -14.68
N LYS A 295 8.49 7.22 -14.11
CA LYS A 295 7.51 8.31 -14.19
C LYS A 295 7.27 8.75 -15.64
N GLU A 296 8.35 9.00 -16.38
CA GLU A 296 8.30 9.40 -17.79
C GLU A 296 7.56 8.36 -18.65
N PHE A 297 7.86 7.08 -18.44
CA PHE A 297 7.16 5.98 -19.11
C PHE A 297 5.64 5.98 -18.81
N LEU A 298 5.28 6.10 -17.52
CA LEU A 298 3.89 6.16 -17.08
C LEU A 298 3.15 7.38 -17.65
N ASP A 299 3.84 8.52 -17.75
CA ASP A 299 3.30 9.73 -18.36
C ASP A 299 3.05 9.58 -19.85
N GLY A 300 3.92 8.89 -20.58
CA GLY A 300 3.73 8.58 -22.00
C GLY A 300 2.48 7.75 -22.27
N CYS A 301 2.07 6.92 -21.30
CA CYS A 301 0.91 6.04 -21.41
C CYS A 301 -0.44 6.77 -21.25
N VAL A 302 -0.45 7.98 -20.67
CA VAL A 302 -1.68 8.74 -20.41
C VAL A 302 -1.80 10.00 -21.28
N PRO A 303 -3.00 10.59 -21.43
CA PRO A 303 -3.13 11.92 -22.02
C PRO A 303 -2.46 13.00 -21.16
N GLU A 304 -2.01 14.07 -21.80
CA GLU A 304 -1.33 15.20 -21.12
C GLU A 304 -2.24 15.90 -20.10
N ALA A 305 -3.52 16.06 -20.40
CA ALA A 305 -4.47 16.70 -19.51
C ALA A 305 -4.98 15.75 -18.43
N GLY A 306 -4.93 16.14 -17.16
CA GLY A 306 -5.46 15.34 -16.04
C GLY A 306 -4.61 15.46 -14.77
N GLU A 307 -5.21 15.08 -13.65
CA GLU A 307 -4.51 15.01 -12.36
C GLU A 307 -3.73 13.69 -12.27
N ARG A 308 -2.46 13.79 -11.84
CA ARG A 308 -1.55 12.66 -11.70
C ARG A 308 -1.09 12.54 -10.26
N ARG A 309 -1.11 11.33 -9.73
CA ARG A 309 -0.54 11.00 -8.42
C ARG A 309 0.27 9.72 -8.54
N TYR A 310 1.49 9.72 -7.99
CA TYR A 310 2.41 8.59 -8.10
C TYR A 310 2.65 7.96 -6.73
N TRP A 311 2.78 6.64 -6.72
CA TRP A 311 3.24 5.85 -5.59
C TRP A 311 4.34 4.93 -6.10
N ILE A 312 5.59 5.24 -5.77
CA ILE A 312 6.75 4.50 -6.25
C ILE A 312 7.43 3.83 -5.06
N TRP A 313 7.82 2.57 -5.24
CA TRP A 313 8.61 1.86 -4.25
C TRP A 313 10.09 2.12 -4.46
N GLU A 314 10.65 2.99 -3.63
CA GLU A 314 12.05 3.42 -3.74
C GLU A 314 13.04 2.43 -3.11
N ARG A 315 12.58 1.56 -2.21
CA ARG A 315 13.49 0.72 -1.44
C ARG A 315 14.14 -0.34 -2.31
N GLU A 316 15.46 -0.29 -2.39
CA GLU A 316 16.29 -1.39 -2.86
C GLU A 316 16.27 -2.48 -1.78
N ASP A 317 15.75 -3.65 -2.13
CA ASP A 317 16.12 -4.85 -1.39
C ASP A 317 17.18 -5.58 -2.21
N PRO A 318 18.35 -5.89 -1.61
CA PRO A 318 19.49 -6.44 -2.33
C PRO A 318 19.21 -7.84 -2.90
N GLU A 319 18.21 -8.54 -2.39
CA GLU A 319 17.88 -9.91 -2.79
C GLU A 319 16.94 -9.98 -4.01
N GLY A 320 16.41 -8.83 -4.47
CA GLY A 320 15.32 -8.81 -5.45
C GLY A 320 14.02 -9.38 -4.87
N TRP A 321 12.87 -9.12 -5.50
CA TRP A 321 11.60 -9.66 -5.01
C TRP A 321 11.13 -10.78 -5.89
N VAL A 322 10.96 -11.96 -5.30
CA VAL A 322 10.46 -13.14 -6.02
C VAL A 322 9.19 -13.66 -5.35
N GLY A 323 8.27 -14.19 -6.16
CA GLY A 323 7.08 -14.89 -5.68
C GLY A 323 6.13 -14.05 -4.83
N ILE A 324 5.81 -14.55 -3.64
CA ILE A 324 4.78 -13.99 -2.75
C ILE A 324 5.15 -12.58 -2.24
N GLU A 325 6.42 -12.31 -1.97
CA GLU A 325 6.84 -11.00 -1.46
C GLU A 325 6.64 -9.89 -2.48
N LYS A 326 6.97 -10.17 -3.74
CA LYS A 326 6.70 -9.28 -4.87
C LYS A 326 5.20 -8.96 -4.95
N ASN A 327 4.37 -10.00 -5.00
CA ASN A 327 2.91 -9.85 -5.07
C ASN A 327 2.35 -9.10 -3.85
N LYS A 328 2.88 -9.33 -2.64
CA LYS A 328 2.49 -8.63 -1.41
C LYS A 328 2.75 -7.13 -1.50
N ARG A 329 3.91 -6.73 -2.04
CA ARG A 329 4.30 -5.32 -2.18
C ARG A 329 3.49 -4.62 -3.27
N THR A 330 3.29 -5.28 -4.40
CA THR A 330 2.37 -4.84 -5.45
C THR A 330 0.96 -4.60 -4.89
N ALA A 331 0.42 -5.60 -4.19
CA ALA A 331 -0.89 -5.49 -3.54
C ALA A 331 -0.92 -4.35 -2.52
N PHE A 332 0.17 -4.12 -1.77
CA PHE A 332 0.26 -3.02 -0.82
C PHE A 332 0.27 -1.65 -1.49
N LEU A 333 1.06 -1.47 -2.54
CA LEU A 333 1.08 -0.21 -3.28
C LEU A 333 -0.28 0.09 -3.89
N LEU A 334 -0.91 -0.91 -4.52
CA LEU A 334 -2.25 -0.74 -5.10
C LEU A 334 -3.29 -0.38 -4.03
N ALA A 335 -3.29 -1.09 -2.90
CA ALA A 335 -4.19 -0.80 -1.78
C ALA A 335 -3.98 0.61 -1.24
N ARG A 336 -2.72 1.03 -1.10
CA ARG A 336 -2.36 2.36 -0.65
C ARG A 336 -2.85 3.42 -1.64
N ALA A 337 -2.59 3.24 -2.93
CA ALA A 337 -3.04 4.17 -3.97
C ALA A 337 -4.57 4.30 -4.00
N LEU A 338 -5.30 3.19 -3.91
CA LEU A 338 -6.77 3.18 -3.85
C LEU A 338 -7.29 3.88 -2.58
N ARG A 339 -6.67 3.63 -1.43
CA ARG A 339 -7.04 4.22 -0.14
C ARG A 339 -6.80 5.73 -0.13
N GLU A 340 -5.61 6.17 -0.53
CA GLU A 340 -5.25 7.59 -0.60
C GLU A 340 -6.02 8.33 -1.71
N SER A 341 -6.56 7.60 -2.69
CA SER A 341 -7.50 8.13 -3.68
C SER A 341 -8.97 8.10 -3.24
N GLY A 342 -9.29 7.51 -2.09
CA GLY A 342 -10.65 7.49 -1.54
C GLY A 342 -11.58 6.42 -2.12
N PHE A 343 -11.06 5.40 -2.81
CA PHE A 343 -11.87 4.34 -3.41
C PHE A 343 -12.21 3.18 -2.46
N ILE A 344 -11.38 2.92 -1.44
CA ILE A 344 -11.57 1.83 -0.47
C ILE A 344 -11.50 2.30 0.97
#